data_AF-A0A7R7VFE8-F1
#
_entry.id   AF-A0A7R7VFE8-F1
#
_cell.length_a   1.000
_cell.length_b   1.000
_cell.length_c   1.000
_cell.angle_alpha   90.00
_cell.angle_beta   90.00
_cell.angle_gamma   90.00
#
_symmetry.space_group_name_H-M   'P 1'
#
loop_
_entity.id
_entity.type
_entity.pdbx_description
1 polymer ?
#
loop_
_entity_poly.entity_id
_entity_poly.type
_entity_poly.pdbx_seq_one_letter_code
_entity_poly.pdbx_strand_id
1 'polypeptide(L)'
;MRLHQLSFPQCCFAATVSVTFLAAFALAVSVSDHHAHASNLVVPESQNETLIFSDNSAQIQLALGSHNGLEIHGDDDTDALGLDVVRRAPAGDSDSLANNEFKSNDIRMGETQWYYFETAKYRGKSNGTTTLSSLPANVTGSDNSTKQEPSSGGGDNAVYISLTTCQKPDLNTTNTDDTPELPQLSIHVSRSTEKPAPGNDDDHGTSVDGYLNLTWTNNETVYIGVSAPESTDYSGSYSYQIAASTDTYFHRVSHDPNLFFVDADVNSALFTTGNLSLSNRTQDNYNDWMNLKKPPYTIFVNNLNNTAITGLEQSYCALQQNAQVKGNSVETNMTDIGPGNHPKELLYAKGLNESSTYLAILAMDGNLTDSGNRVLGGGGKVWQPRKFTTKADGNCAIIFGLSFCSEVAYAVPSNPSMTKADLQKTYDDYASSIFKNFTYSLQQVQCNASSYNMYSLAVDCDNCSQAYKDWLCSVTIPRCEDYSSSDYFLRVRNAGQNFINGTSLDPDHADRKTSISNRSRNPIIDEQIKPGPYKEILPCQDVCHNLVRSCPASLQFSCPQGEQLDSSYGRRNDNTVTCNYMGAAYYMSSARSMHDQLWVVPYALGLFWALSWIQL
;
A
#
# COMPACT_ATOMS: atom_id res chain seq x y z
N MET A 1 34.68 39.84 51.14
CA MET A 1 35.18 38.52 51.55
C MET A 1 35.08 37.60 50.33
N ARG A 2 36.25 37.28 49.76
CA ARG A 2 36.59 36.29 48.71
C ARG A 2 35.59 35.99 47.58
N LEU A 3 35.71 36.73 46.47
CA LEU A 3 35.46 36.18 45.14
C LEU A 3 36.51 35.08 44.87
N HIS A 4 36.06 33.87 44.54
CA HIS A 4 36.94 32.83 44.01
C HIS A 4 37.35 33.24 42.59
N GLN A 5 38.63 33.59 42.42
CA GLN A 5 39.25 33.68 41.11
C GLN A 5 39.37 32.26 40.55
N LEU A 6 38.61 31.96 39.49
CA LEU A 6 38.85 30.78 38.69
C LEU A 6 40.25 30.88 38.08
N SER A 7 41.01 29.81 38.19
CA SER A 7 42.35 29.71 37.63
C SER A 7 42.28 29.81 36.10
N PHE A 8 43.28 30.46 35.48
CA PHE A 8 43.39 30.66 34.02
C PHE A 8 43.08 29.41 33.15
N PRO A 9 43.42 28.15 33.54
CA PRO A 9 43.02 26.97 32.76
C PRO A 9 41.52 26.64 32.80
N GLN A 10 40.76 27.05 33.82
CA GLN A 10 39.32 26.79 33.91
C GLN A 10 38.50 27.70 33.00
N CYS A 11 38.94 28.95 32.78
CA CYS A 11 38.29 29.85 31.81
C CYS A 11 38.51 29.39 30.36
N CYS A 12 39.71 28.90 30.03
CA CYS A 12 39.99 28.35 28.71
C CYS A 12 39.19 27.06 28.43
N PHE A 13 38.93 26.24 29.46
CA PHE A 13 38.15 25.01 29.34
C PHE A 13 36.64 25.27 29.22
N ALA A 14 36.10 26.26 29.95
CA ALA A 14 34.71 26.68 29.80
C ALA A 14 34.42 27.31 28.43
N ALA A 15 35.41 28.02 27.86
CA ALA A 15 35.31 28.60 26.53
C ALA A 15 35.29 27.54 25.42
N THR A 16 36.12 26.49 25.50
CA THR A 16 36.11 25.39 24.52
C THR A 16 34.84 24.55 24.60
N VAL A 17 34.28 24.34 25.80
CA VAL A 17 32.99 23.65 25.98
C VAL A 17 31.82 24.46 25.41
N SER A 18 31.81 25.78 25.61
CA SER A 18 30.76 26.65 25.04
C SER A 18 30.82 26.70 23.52
N VAL A 19 32.02 26.72 22.94
CA VAL A 19 32.22 26.73 21.48
C VAL A 19 31.84 25.38 20.86
N THR A 20 32.11 24.26 21.53
CA THR A 20 31.72 22.92 21.01
C THR A 20 30.21 22.69 21.11
N PHE A 21 29.56 23.16 22.18
CA PHE A 21 28.09 23.11 22.27
C PHE A 21 27.42 24.02 21.24
N LEU A 22 27.93 25.25 21.04
CA LEU A 22 27.44 26.16 20.01
C LEU A 22 27.70 25.64 18.60
N ALA A 23 28.84 24.98 18.34
CA ALA A 23 29.13 24.35 17.06
C ALA A 23 28.24 23.13 16.78
N ALA A 24 27.97 22.30 17.80
CA ALA A 24 27.05 21.17 17.68
C ALA A 24 25.59 21.64 17.47
N PHE A 25 25.17 22.70 18.17
CA PHE A 25 23.86 23.32 17.98
C PHE A 25 23.76 24.01 16.60
N ALA A 26 24.80 24.71 16.16
CA ALA A 26 24.86 25.31 14.83
C ALA A 26 24.88 24.28 13.70
N LEU A 27 25.51 23.12 13.89
CA LEU A 27 25.46 21.99 12.94
C LEU A 27 24.08 21.33 12.91
N ALA A 28 23.39 21.23 14.06
CA ALA A 28 22.02 20.74 14.10
C ALA A 28 21.02 21.71 13.42
N VAL A 29 21.26 23.02 13.55
CA VAL A 29 20.44 24.06 12.89
C VAL A 29 20.79 24.21 11.40
N SER A 30 22.06 24.07 10.99
CA SER A 30 22.47 24.21 9.58
C SER A 30 22.11 23.02 8.69
N VAL A 31 21.87 21.84 9.28
CA VAL A 31 21.25 20.71 8.57
C VAL A 31 19.73 20.92 8.39
N SER A 32 19.13 21.87 9.14
CA SER A 32 17.71 22.24 9.02
C SER A 32 17.46 23.41 8.05
N ASP A 33 18.48 24.17 7.65
CA ASP A 33 18.32 25.41 6.85
C ASP A 33 19.01 25.41 5.46
N HIS A 34 19.56 24.28 5.01
CA HIS A 34 20.12 24.19 3.65
C HIS A 34 19.06 23.88 2.58
N HIS A 35 18.07 24.76 2.40
CA HIS A 35 17.41 25.01 1.11
C HIS A 35 16.90 26.46 1.02
N ALA A 36 17.84 27.40 1.04
CA ALA A 36 17.62 28.76 0.52
C ALA A 36 18.78 29.13 -0.40
N HIS A 37 18.64 28.86 -1.71
CA HIS A 37 19.48 29.50 -2.71
C HIS A 37 18.71 30.60 -3.41
N ALA A 38 19.20 31.82 -3.19
CA ALA A 38 18.84 33.03 -3.88
C ALA A 38 19.23 32.96 -5.36
N SER A 39 18.34 33.43 -6.23
CA SER A 39 18.73 34.14 -7.44
C SER A 39 17.68 35.20 -7.78
N ASN A 40 18.02 36.46 -7.49
CA ASN A 40 17.41 37.62 -8.11
C ASN A 40 18.29 38.03 -9.30
N LEU A 41 17.74 37.98 -10.51
CA LEU A 41 18.16 38.88 -11.59
C LEU A 41 16.95 39.15 -12.50
N VAL A 42 16.42 40.37 -12.41
CA VAL A 42 15.38 40.94 -13.27
C VAL A 42 16.05 41.69 -14.41
N VAL A 43 15.79 41.29 -15.67
CA VAL A 43 16.04 42.07 -16.91
C VAL A 43 14.98 41.62 -17.96
N PRO A 44 14.45 42.53 -18.81
CA PRO A 44 13.02 42.56 -19.11
C PRO A 44 12.56 41.80 -20.36
N GLU A 45 11.24 41.60 -20.35
CA GLU A 45 10.32 41.17 -21.38
C GLU A 45 10.60 41.79 -22.77
N SER A 46 10.80 40.93 -23.77
CA SER A 46 10.77 41.31 -25.18
C SER A 46 9.66 40.54 -25.89
N GLN A 47 8.79 41.31 -26.53
CA GLN A 47 7.69 40.89 -27.38
C GLN A 47 8.21 40.15 -28.62
N ASN A 48 7.49 39.11 -29.04
CA ASN A 48 7.12 38.82 -30.44
C ASN A 48 6.39 37.46 -30.47
N GLU A 49 5.06 37.48 -30.63
CA GLU A 49 4.35 37.32 -31.90
C GLU A 49 3.96 35.86 -32.16
N THR A 50 2.70 35.58 -31.84
CA THR A 50 1.92 34.44 -32.29
C THR A 50 1.75 34.50 -33.81
N LEU A 51 2.34 33.55 -34.53
CA LEU A 51 2.01 33.30 -35.94
C LEU A 51 0.96 32.19 -36.04
N ILE A 52 -0.26 32.65 -36.32
CA ILE A 52 -1.39 31.85 -36.80
C ILE A 52 -1.07 31.45 -38.25
N PHE A 53 -1.09 30.16 -38.56
CA PHE A 53 -1.24 29.69 -39.95
C PHE A 53 -2.59 29.02 -40.13
N SER A 54 -3.37 29.66 -41.00
CA SER A 54 -4.69 29.32 -41.50
C SER A 54 -4.68 28.04 -42.32
N ASP A 55 -5.75 27.26 -42.15
CA ASP A 55 -6.26 26.29 -43.12
C ASP A 55 -6.39 26.90 -44.51
N ASN A 56 -5.99 26.14 -45.55
CA ASN A 56 -6.80 25.99 -46.76
C ASN A 56 -6.32 24.80 -47.63
N SER A 57 -7.19 23.78 -47.67
CA SER A 57 -7.59 22.96 -48.83
C SER A 57 -6.54 22.41 -49.80
N ALA A 58 -6.48 21.08 -49.91
CA ALA A 58 -6.96 20.37 -51.11
C ALA A 58 -7.00 18.85 -50.87
N GLN A 59 -8.18 18.26 -51.01
CA GLN A 59 -8.38 16.83 -51.21
C GLN A 59 -7.78 16.42 -52.55
N ILE A 60 -6.91 15.41 -52.55
CA ILE A 60 -6.68 14.56 -53.72
C ILE A 60 -6.64 13.10 -53.23
N GLN A 61 -7.70 12.37 -53.53
CA GLN A 61 -7.70 10.91 -53.54
C GLN A 61 -7.08 10.43 -54.85
N LEU A 62 -6.08 9.56 -54.77
CA LEU A 62 -5.69 8.69 -55.88
C LEU A 62 -5.40 7.29 -55.32
N ALA A 63 -6.39 6.42 -55.52
CA ALA A 63 -6.18 4.99 -55.56
C ALA A 63 -5.55 4.63 -56.91
N LEU A 64 -4.61 3.67 -56.90
CA LEU A 64 -4.11 2.76 -57.94
C LEU A 64 -2.70 2.38 -57.44
N GLY A 65 -2.32 1.13 -57.19
CA GLY A 65 -2.60 -0.10 -57.91
C GLY A 65 -1.24 -0.78 -58.10
N SER A 66 -1.04 -1.91 -57.41
CA SER A 66 0.14 -2.78 -57.44
C SER A 66 0.78 -2.91 -58.82
N HIS A 67 2.06 -2.58 -58.95
CA HIS A 67 2.93 -3.06 -60.03
C HIS A 67 4.26 -3.51 -59.43
N ASN A 68 4.45 -4.83 -59.37
CA ASN A 68 5.76 -5.46 -59.38
C ASN A 68 6.26 -5.45 -60.83
N GLY A 69 7.48 -4.98 -61.05
CA GLY A 69 8.10 -5.00 -62.37
C GLY A 69 9.46 -4.33 -62.33
N LEU A 70 10.46 -5.08 -61.86
CA LEU A 70 11.87 -4.71 -61.93
C LEU A 70 12.29 -4.71 -63.41
N GLU A 71 12.68 -3.55 -63.95
CA GLU A 71 13.33 -3.46 -65.25
C GLU A 71 14.75 -2.94 -65.01
N ILE A 72 15.73 -3.84 -65.08
CA ILE A 72 17.15 -3.49 -64.97
C ILE A 72 17.63 -3.10 -66.37
N HIS A 73 17.84 -1.81 -66.59
CA HIS A 73 18.66 -1.32 -67.69
C HIS A 73 20.06 -1.10 -67.15
N GLY A 74 21.03 -1.90 -67.63
CA GLY A 74 22.43 -1.71 -67.32
C GLY A 74 22.98 -0.56 -68.13
N ASP A 75 23.58 0.40 -67.45
CA ASP A 75 24.64 1.24 -68.00
C ASP A 75 25.62 1.60 -66.88
N ASP A 76 26.90 1.64 -67.28
CA ASP A 76 28.11 1.74 -66.47
C ASP A 76 28.22 3.00 -65.60
N ASP A 77 29.06 2.87 -64.58
CA ASP A 77 29.71 3.91 -63.78
C ASP A 77 28.84 4.72 -62.81
N THR A 78 28.94 4.41 -61.51
CA THR A 78 29.60 5.26 -60.48
C THR A 78 29.18 4.87 -59.05
N ASP A 79 30.18 4.93 -58.16
CA ASP A 79 30.12 5.01 -56.70
C ASP A 79 29.35 3.92 -55.92
N ALA A 80 30.14 3.12 -55.20
CA ALA A 80 29.69 2.23 -54.15
C ALA A 80 29.07 3.02 -52.99
N LEU A 81 27.80 3.42 -53.16
CA LEU A 81 26.89 3.68 -52.05
C LEU A 81 26.68 2.36 -51.34
N GLY A 82 27.25 2.25 -50.15
CA GLY A 82 27.00 1.15 -49.23
C GLY A 82 25.49 1.00 -49.05
N LEU A 83 24.92 -0.01 -49.68
CA LEU A 83 23.61 -0.54 -49.34
C LEU A 83 23.72 -0.96 -47.88
N ASP A 84 23.17 -0.12 -47.01
CA ASP A 84 22.84 -0.47 -45.63
C ASP A 84 22.02 -1.76 -45.72
N VAL A 85 22.70 -2.88 -45.49
CA VAL A 85 22.07 -4.17 -45.34
C VAL A 85 21.23 -4.01 -44.09
N VAL A 86 19.96 -3.65 -44.28
CA VAL A 86 18.90 -3.97 -43.34
C VAL A 86 19.07 -5.46 -43.08
N ARG A 87 19.78 -5.79 -42.00
CA ARG A 87 19.92 -7.15 -41.49
C ARG A 87 18.51 -7.59 -41.15
N ARG A 88 17.80 -8.15 -42.13
CA ARG A 88 16.57 -8.88 -41.89
C ARG A 88 16.95 -9.95 -40.89
N ALA A 89 16.32 -9.90 -39.72
CA ALA A 89 16.34 -10.99 -38.76
C ALA A 89 16.08 -12.31 -39.51
N PRO A 90 16.71 -13.43 -39.09
CA PRO A 90 16.59 -14.69 -39.80
C PRO A 90 15.11 -15.05 -39.96
N ALA A 91 14.69 -15.17 -41.22
CA ALA A 91 13.32 -15.47 -41.60
C ALA A 91 12.93 -16.88 -41.12
N GLY A 92 11.89 -16.97 -40.30
CA GLY A 92 11.20 -18.24 -40.04
C GLY A 92 10.46 -18.32 -38.70
N ASP A 93 11.18 -18.11 -37.58
CA ASP A 93 10.71 -18.55 -36.26
C ASP A 93 10.83 -17.51 -35.13
N SER A 94 11.17 -16.25 -35.43
CA SER A 94 11.30 -15.19 -34.42
C SER A 94 10.25 -14.11 -34.55
N ASP A 95 9.60 -13.79 -33.43
CA ASP A 95 8.50 -12.85 -33.36
C ASP A 95 8.99 -11.43 -33.00
N SER A 96 8.53 -10.41 -33.73
CA SER A 96 8.86 -9.02 -33.41
C SER A 96 8.09 -8.50 -32.20
N LEU A 97 8.76 -7.79 -31.29
CA LEU A 97 8.13 -7.04 -30.20
C LEU A 97 8.02 -5.56 -30.55
N ALA A 98 6.92 -4.93 -30.14
CA ALA A 98 6.69 -3.50 -30.29
C ALA A 98 6.85 -2.78 -28.94
N ASN A 99 7.21 -1.49 -28.98
CA ASN A 99 7.45 -0.71 -27.77
C ASN A 99 6.16 -0.54 -26.95
N ASN A 100 6.20 -0.93 -25.67
CA ASN A 100 5.06 -0.91 -24.75
C ASN A 100 3.87 -1.78 -25.21
N GLU A 101 4.12 -2.87 -25.94
CA GLU A 101 3.10 -3.84 -26.32
C GLU A 101 3.54 -5.24 -25.88
N PHE A 102 2.61 -6.01 -25.31
CA PHE A 102 2.85 -7.41 -24.99
C PHE A 102 2.43 -8.33 -26.14
N LYS A 103 3.11 -9.48 -26.23
CA LYS A 103 2.66 -10.65 -26.98
C LYS A 103 2.30 -11.77 -26.01
N SER A 104 1.21 -12.48 -26.31
CA SER A 104 0.78 -13.67 -25.58
C SER A 104 1.01 -14.92 -26.40
N ASN A 105 1.79 -15.86 -25.87
CA ASN A 105 2.06 -17.15 -26.50
C ASN A 105 1.94 -18.28 -25.47
N ASP A 106 1.73 -19.49 -25.98
CA ASP A 106 1.78 -20.73 -25.20
C ASP A 106 3.10 -21.47 -25.52
N ILE A 107 3.76 -22.01 -24.49
CA ILE A 107 5.04 -22.72 -24.61
C ILE A 107 4.97 -24.05 -23.88
N ARG A 108 5.35 -25.14 -24.56
CA ARG A 108 5.38 -26.48 -23.96
C ARG A 108 6.60 -26.63 -23.07
N MET A 109 6.49 -27.50 -22.06
CA MET A 109 7.63 -27.90 -21.24
C MET A 109 8.82 -28.35 -22.12
N GLY A 110 10.02 -27.84 -21.84
CA GLY A 110 11.25 -28.12 -22.60
C GLY A 110 11.40 -27.35 -23.92
N GLU A 111 10.44 -26.52 -24.31
CA GLU A 111 10.51 -25.72 -25.54
C GLU A 111 11.19 -24.35 -25.30
N THR A 112 11.79 -23.80 -26.35
CA THR A 112 12.29 -22.42 -26.40
C THR A 112 11.66 -21.68 -27.58
N GLN A 113 11.18 -20.46 -27.34
CA GLN A 113 10.61 -19.56 -28.35
C GLN A 113 11.45 -18.30 -28.47
N TRP A 114 11.49 -17.69 -29.66
CA TRP A 114 12.40 -16.58 -29.96
C TRP A 114 11.66 -15.31 -30.37
N TYR A 115 12.18 -14.17 -29.89
CA TYR A 115 11.68 -12.84 -30.17
C TYR A 115 12.83 -11.90 -30.50
N TYR A 116 12.50 -10.77 -31.12
CA TYR A 116 13.45 -9.69 -31.32
C TYR A 116 12.81 -8.31 -31.10
N PHE A 117 13.60 -7.37 -30.62
CA PHE A 117 13.20 -5.98 -30.37
C PHE A 117 14.16 -5.00 -31.03
N GLU A 118 13.67 -4.22 -32.00
CA GLU A 118 14.45 -3.24 -32.75
C GLU A 118 14.54 -1.91 -32.00
N THR A 119 15.50 -1.78 -31.08
CA THR A 119 15.65 -0.59 -30.22
C THR A 119 15.74 0.72 -31.00
N ALA A 120 16.47 0.72 -32.13
CA ALA A 120 16.66 1.90 -32.97
C ALA A 120 15.36 2.45 -33.57
N LYS A 121 14.32 1.60 -33.76
CA LYS A 121 13.04 2.00 -34.36
C LYS A 121 12.17 2.82 -33.40
N TYR A 122 12.28 2.58 -32.10
CA TYR A 122 11.36 3.11 -31.09
C TYR A 122 11.99 4.21 -30.21
N ARG A 123 13.30 4.41 -30.30
CA ARG A 123 14.00 5.47 -29.57
C ARG A 123 13.49 6.86 -29.94
N GLY A 124 13.27 7.72 -28.93
CA GLY A 124 12.79 9.10 -29.10
C GLY A 124 11.33 9.22 -29.53
N LYS A 125 10.62 8.10 -29.71
CA LYS A 125 9.18 8.04 -30.01
C LYS A 125 8.47 7.39 -28.83
N SER A 126 8.22 8.17 -27.78
CA SER A 126 7.25 7.79 -26.75
C SER A 126 5.88 7.68 -27.40
N ASN A 127 5.53 6.48 -27.88
CA ASN A 127 4.19 6.19 -28.41
C ASN A 127 3.18 5.87 -27.29
N GLY A 128 3.63 5.84 -26.03
CA GLY A 128 2.73 5.79 -24.88
C GLY A 128 2.12 7.17 -24.63
N THR A 129 0.85 7.20 -24.22
CA THR A 129 0.26 8.42 -23.63
C THR A 129 1.17 8.90 -22.51
N THR A 130 1.75 10.08 -22.69
CA THR A 130 2.94 10.63 -22.03
C THR A 130 2.76 10.99 -20.55
N THR A 131 1.77 10.43 -19.87
CA THR A 131 1.60 10.65 -18.45
C THR A 131 1.46 9.32 -17.72
N LEU A 132 2.49 8.97 -16.95
CA LEU A 132 2.38 8.07 -15.80
C LEU A 132 1.52 8.71 -14.66
N SER A 133 0.75 9.75 -15.00
CA SER A 133 0.18 10.72 -14.08
C SER A 133 -1.04 11.39 -14.69
N SER A 134 -2.22 10.82 -14.43
CA SER A 134 -3.42 11.65 -14.26
C SER A 134 -4.31 11.14 -13.14
N LEU A 135 -3.66 10.76 -12.04
CA LEU A 135 -4.22 11.01 -10.72
C LEU A 135 -4.12 12.51 -10.43
N PRO A 136 -4.87 13.04 -9.46
CA PRO A 136 -4.72 14.42 -9.00
C PRO A 136 -3.26 14.65 -8.63
N ALA A 137 -2.55 15.39 -9.47
CA ALA A 137 -1.14 15.62 -9.32
C ALA A 137 -0.93 16.51 -8.10
N ASN A 138 -0.49 15.92 -6.98
CA ASN A 138 0.48 16.52 -6.04
C ASN A 138 0.72 15.59 -4.84
N VAL A 139 1.76 14.76 -4.89
CA VAL A 139 2.46 14.37 -3.65
C VAL A 139 3.34 15.57 -3.27
N THR A 140 2.73 16.69 -2.88
CA THR A 140 3.45 17.86 -2.35
C THR A 140 3.06 18.04 -0.90
N GLY A 141 3.67 17.21 -0.06
CA GLY A 141 3.72 17.39 1.39
C GLY A 141 5.17 17.26 1.81
N SER A 142 5.97 18.31 1.57
CA SER A 142 7.26 18.62 2.22
C SER A 142 8.17 17.44 2.64
N ASP A 143 8.27 16.41 1.81
CA ASP A 143 9.43 15.54 1.74
C ASP A 143 9.76 15.44 0.25
N ASN A 144 10.95 15.89 -0.10
CA ASN A 144 11.52 15.83 -1.46
C ASN A 144 11.90 14.37 -1.80
N SER A 145 10.99 13.45 -1.53
CA SER A 145 11.00 12.06 -1.94
C SER A 145 9.73 11.83 -2.74
N THR A 146 9.64 12.50 -3.89
CA THR A 146 9.06 11.84 -5.05
C THR A 146 9.86 10.55 -5.25
N LYS A 147 9.44 9.46 -4.60
CA LYS A 147 9.39 8.18 -5.29
C LYS A 147 8.27 8.31 -6.35
N GLN A 148 8.44 9.22 -7.31
CA GLN A 148 8.21 8.79 -8.69
C GLN A 148 8.94 7.45 -8.75
N GLU A 149 8.28 6.38 -9.21
CA GLU A 149 9.10 5.27 -9.71
C GLU A 149 10.16 5.94 -10.56
N PRO A 150 11.47 5.77 -10.21
CA PRO A 150 12.51 6.47 -10.92
C PRO A 150 12.18 6.25 -12.38
N SER A 151 12.10 7.35 -13.16
CA SER A 151 12.22 7.24 -14.61
C SER A 151 13.37 6.26 -14.79
N SER A 152 13.02 5.04 -15.19
CA SER A 152 13.74 3.83 -14.86
C SER A 152 15.22 4.12 -15.10
N GLY A 153 16.06 4.03 -14.05
CA GLY A 153 17.41 4.62 -14.01
C GLY A 153 18.44 4.01 -14.97
N GLY A 154 17.98 3.37 -16.05
CA GLY A 154 18.82 3.07 -17.19
C GLY A 154 19.04 4.35 -17.99
N GLY A 155 20.30 4.61 -18.35
CA GLY A 155 20.65 5.75 -19.21
C GLY A 155 19.94 5.70 -20.57
N ASP A 156 20.23 6.65 -21.45
CA ASP A 156 19.57 6.92 -22.76
C ASP A 156 19.37 5.70 -23.71
N ASN A 157 19.88 4.53 -23.35
CA ASN A 157 19.94 3.30 -24.14
C ASN A 157 19.33 2.08 -23.42
N ALA A 158 18.48 2.28 -22.40
CA ALA A 158 17.89 1.17 -21.66
C ALA A 158 16.73 0.50 -22.41
N VAL A 159 16.69 -0.83 -22.35
CA VAL A 159 15.60 -1.68 -22.81
C VAL A 159 15.11 -2.49 -21.61
N TYR A 160 13.82 -2.34 -21.31
CA TYR A 160 13.10 -3.00 -20.24
C TYR A 160 12.33 -4.19 -20.81
N ILE A 161 12.75 -5.39 -20.45
CA ILE A 161 12.09 -6.64 -20.82
C ILE A 161 11.33 -7.13 -19.59
N SER A 162 10.06 -7.46 -19.77
CA SER A 162 9.22 -8.02 -18.70
C SER A 162 8.41 -9.20 -19.21
N LEU A 163 8.29 -10.23 -18.39
CA LEU A 163 7.51 -11.42 -18.67
C LEU A 163 6.63 -11.77 -17.48
N THR A 164 5.38 -12.14 -17.76
CA THR A 164 4.44 -12.68 -16.78
C THR A 164 3.84 -13.99 -17.28
N THR A 165 3.80 -14.99 -16.42
CA THR A 165 3.17 -16.28 -16.71
C THR A 165 1.70 -16.21 -16.32
N CYS A 166 0.78 -16.43 -17.25
CA CYS A 166 -0.67 -16.32 -17.02
C CYS A 166 -1.31 -17.65 -16.67
N GLN A 167 -0.78 -18.76 -17.19
CA GLN A 167 -1.24 -20.12 -16.88
C GLN A 167 -0.03 -21.03 -16.69
N LYS A 168 -0.16 -21.99 -15.77
CA LYS A 168 0.86 -22.98 -15.44
C LYS A 168 0.46 -24.38 -15.91
N PRO A 169 1.43 -25.27 -16.17
CA PRO A 169 1.18 -26.67 -16.45
C PRO A 169 0.51 -27.39 -15.25
N ASP A 170 -0.08 -28.53 -15.55
CA ASP A 170 -0.76 -29.37 -14.58
C ASP A 170 0.25 -30.27 -13.86
N LEU A 171 0.00 -30.50 -12.56
CA LEU A 171 0.81 -31.42 -11.76
C LEU A 171 0.40 -32.86 -12.07
N ASN A 172 1.37 -33.73 -12.38
CA ASN A 172 1.14 -35.12 -12.77
C ASN A 172 0.69 -36.00 -11.59
N THR A 173 1.02 -35.62 -10.36
CA THR A 173 0.75 -36.41 -9.16
C THR A 173 -0.29 -35.74 -8.28
N THR A 174 -1.19 -36.54 -7.70
CA THR A 174 -2.22 -36.08 -6.74
C THR A 174 -1.79 -36.21 -5.28
N ASN A 175 -0.54 -36.62 -5.01
CA ASN A 175 -0.05 -36.78 -3.64
C ASN A 175 0.29 -35.41 -3.04
N THR A 176 -0.42 -35.05 -1.98
CA THR A 176 -0.43 -33.71 -1.37
C THR A 176 0.67 -33.45 -0.35
N ASP A 177 1.44 -34.47 0.03
CA ASP A 177 2.37 -34.37 1.17
C ASP A 177 3.72 -33.73 0.80
N ASP A 178 4.09 -33.74 -0.48
CA ASP A 178 5.30 -33.09 -1.02
C ASP A 178 4.99 -32.56 -2.45
N THR A 179 4.21 -31.49 -2.57
CA THR A 179 3.96 -30.85 -3.86
C THR A 179 5.24 -30.19 -4.38
N PRO A 180 5.80 -30.63 -5.53
CA PRO A 180 7.02 -30.06 -6.07
C PRO A 180 6.79 -28.61 -6.51
N GLU A 181 7.80 -27.77 -6.32
CA GLU A 181 7.75 -26.35 -6.69
C GLU A 181 7.50 -26.20 -8.20
N LEU A 182 6.68 -25.22 -8.58
CA LEU A 182 6.37 -24.96 -9.98
C LEU A 182 7.66 -24.53 -10.70
N PRO A 183 8.11 -25.26 -11.74
CA PRO A 183 9.27 -24.84 -12.49
C PRO A 183 8.96 -23.53 -13.24
N GLN A 184 9.88 -22.58 -13.19
CA GLN A 184 9.66 -21.20 -13.64
C GLN A 184 10.26 -20.98 -15.04
N LEU A 185 9.65 -20.10 -15.85
CA LEU A 185 10.15 -19.74 -17.18
C LEU A 185 11.45 -18.93 -17.07
N SER A 186 12.37 -19.10 -18.03
CA SER A 186 13.58 -18.30 -18.13
C SER A 186 13.63 -17.47 -19.41
N ILE A 187 14.28 -16.32 -19.34
CA ILE A 187 14.62 -15.48 -20.49
C ILE A 187 16.13 -15.49 -20.69
N HIS A 188 16.56 -15.61 -21.93
CA HIS A 188 17.94 -15.49 -22.40
C HIS A 188 18.01 -14.35 -23.42
N VAL A 189 18.98 -13.45 -23.29
CA VAL A 189 19.09 -12.24 -24.10
C VAL A 189 20.48 -12.16 -24.72
N SER A 190 20.53 -11.85 -26.02
CA SER A 190 21.79 -11.76 -26.77
C SER A 190 21.80 -10.60 -27.75
N ARG A 191 23.02 -10.15 -28.09
CA ARG A 191 23.29 -9.21 -29.21
C ARG A 191 23.53 -9.95 -30.52
N SER A 192 23.88 -11.24 -30.43
CA SER A 192 24.13 -12.07 -31.59
C SER A 192 22.82 -12.33 -32.34
N THR A 193 22.91 -12.49 -33.65
CA THR A 193 21.79 -13.01 -34.47
C THR A 193 21.51 -14.50 -34.19
N GLU A 194 22.39 -15.16 -33.43
CA GLU A 194 22.17 -16.52 -32.95
C GLU A 194 21.02 -16.56 -31.95
N LYS A 195 20.19 -17.59 -32.06
CA LYS A 195 19.00 -17.82 -31.25
C LYS A 195 19.40 -18.02 -29.77
N PRO A 196 19.06 -17.10 -28.85
CA PRO A 196 19.40 -17.25 -27.44
C PRO A 196 18.72 -18.48 -26.85
N ALA A 197 19.45 -19.25 -26.03
CA ALA A 197 18.97 -20.51 -25.48
C ALA A 197 19.71 -20.90 -24.19
N PRO A 198 19.13 -21.78 -23.36
CA PRO A 198 19.82 -22.34 -22.21
C PRO A 198 21.12 -23.03 -22.63
N GLY A 199 22.23 -22.72 -21.95
CA GLY A 199 23.55 -23.31 -22.23
C GLY A 199 24.45 -22.47 -23.14
N ASN A 200 23.95 -21.39 -23.74
CA ASN A 200 24.76 -20.38 -24.41
C ASN A 200 25.33 -19.37 -23.39
N ASP A 201 26.37 -18.63 -23.78
CA ASP A 201 26.94 -17.51 -23.00
C ASP A 201 26.08 -16.23 -23.17
N ASP A 202 24.80 -16.33 -22.78
CA ASP A 202 23.80 -15.26 -22.88
C ASP A 202 23.44 -14.70 -21.49
N ASP A 203 23.12 -13.41 -21.43
CA ASP A 203 22.54 -12.79 -20.22
C ASP A 203 21.17 -13.44 -19.98
N HIS A 204 20.90 -13.93 -18.77
CA HIS A 204 19.68 -14.66 -18.49
C HIS A 204 19.06 -14.30 -17.14
N GLY A 205 17.77 -14.59 -17.02
CA GLY A 205 17.02 -14.49 -15.77
C GLY A 205 15.91 -15.53 -15.73
N THR A 206 15.56 -15.96 -14.52
CA THR A 206 14.47 -16.92 -14.27
C THR A 206 13.36 -16.21 -13.52
N SER A 207 12.12 -16.46 -13.93
CA SER A 207 10.95 -15.90 -13.27
C SER A 207 10.84 -16.37 -11.82
N VAL A 208 10.30 -15.50 -10.97
CA VAL A 208 9.97 -15.78 -9.58
C VAL A 208 8.48 -15.53 -9.44
N ASP A 209 7.75 -16.52 -8.91
CA ASP A 209 6.29 -16.47 -8.76
C ASP A 209 5.57 -16.00 -10.04
N GLY A 210 6.04 -16.45 -11.20
CA GLY A 210 5.46 -16.14 -12.51
C GLY A 210 5.80 -14.75 -13.06
N TYR A 211 6.74 -14.00 -12.48
CA TYR A 211 7.20 -12.71 -13.00
C TYR A 211 8.71 -12.67 -13.21
N LEU A 212 9.14 -12.02 -14.29
CA LEU A 212 10.53 -11.73 -14.57
C LEU A 212 10.68 -10.34 -15.16
N ASN A 213 11.73 -9.63 -14.75
CA ASN A 213 12.16 -8.41 -15.38
C ASN A 213 13.68 -8.39 -15.61
N LEU A 214 14.08 -7.76 -16.71
CA LEU A 214 15.48 -7.61 -17.08
C LEU A 214 15.69 -6.23 -17.71
N THR A 215 16.59 -5.44 -17.16
CA THR A 215 17.04 -4.19 -17.77
C THR A 215 18.33 -4.47 -18.53
N TRP A 216 18.38 -4.03 -19.77
CA TRP A 216 19.59 -4.11 -20.57
C TRP A 216 19.93 -2.79 -21.22
N THR A 217 21.21 -2.51 -21.41
CA THR A 217 21.65 -1.30 -22.11
C THR A 217 22.08 -1.68 -23.52
N ASN A 218 21.30 -1.28 -24.53
CA ASN A 218 21.58 -1.60 -25.93
C ASN A 218 21.16 -0.46 -26.88
N ASN A 219 21.92 -0.31 -27.97
CA ASN A 219 21.61 0.59 -29.08
C ASN A 219 21.07 -0.15 -30.30
N GLU A 220 21.32 -1.46 -30.38
CA GLU A 220 20.99 -2.29 -31.53
C GLU A 220 19.74 -3.16 -31.25
N THR A 221 19.46 -4.07 -32.17
CA THR A 221 18.42 -5.09 -32.01
C THR A 221 18.77 -6.02 -30.85
N VAL A 222 17.79 -6.30 -29.99
CA VAL A 222 17.88 -7.27 -28.91
C VAL A 222 17.24 -8.57 -29.36
N TYR A 223 17.93 -9.71 -29.25
CA TYR A 223 17.35 -11.04 -29.48
C TYR A 223 17.04 -11.68 -28.13
N ILE A 224 15.86 -12.30 -28.01
CA ILE A 224 15.31 -12.80 -26.76
C ILE A 224 14.84 -14.24 -26.97
N GLY A 225 15.28 -15.17 -26.14
CA GLY A 225 14.79 -16.54 -26.06
C GLY A 225 14.02 -16.77 -24.76
N VAL A 226 12.77 -17.20 -24.85
CA VAL A 226 11.96 -17.62 -23.69
C VAL A 226 11.97 -19.13 -23.63
N SER A 227 12.40 -19.72 -22.52
CA SER A 227 12.52 -21.17 -22.37
C SER A 227 11.67 -21.70 -21.23
N ALA A 228 10.96 -22.78 -21.49
CA ALA A 228 10.27 -23.55 -20.48
C ALA A 228 11.18 -24.70 -20.01
N PRO A 229 11.43 -24.84 -18.70
CA PRO A 229 12.24 -25.93 -18.17
C PRO A 229 11.60 -27.30 -18.42
N GLU A 230 12.44 -28.34 -18.48
CA GLU A 230 11.95 -29.73 -18.44
C GLU A 230 11.58 -30.12 -17.01
N SER A 231 10.50 -30.88 -16.85
CA SER A 231 10.10 -31.46 -15.56
C SER A 231 9.43 -32.81 -15.77
N THR A 232 9.66 -33.73 -14.84
CA THR A 232 8.94 -35.01 -14.75
C THR A 232 7.63 -34.88 -14.00
N ASP A 233 7.50 -33.83 -13.18
CA ASP A 233 6.41 -33.68 -12.22
C ASP A 233 5.24 -32.89 -12.79
N TYR A 234 5.50 -32.05 -13.79
CA TYR A 234 4.51 -31.22 -14.46
C TYR A 234 4.36 -31.63 -15.93
N SER A 235 3.14 -31.54 -16.47
CA SER A 235 2.87 -31.74 -17.89
C SER A 235 1.94 -30.67 -18.45
N GLY A 236 2.05 -30.42 -19.76
CA GLY A 236 1.26 -29.41 -20.46
C GLY A 236 2.12 -28.23 -20.93
N SER A 237 1.53 -27.04 -20.90
CA SER A 237 2.12 -25.81 -21.42
C SER A 237 1.90 -24.65 -20.46
N TYR A 238 2.81 -23.70 -20.49
CA TYR A 238 2.58 -22.37 -19.93
C TYR A 238 1.88 -21.49 -20.95
N SER A 239 1.06 -20.57 -20.46
CA SER A 239 0.66 -19.37 -21.21
C SER A 239 1.34 -18.17 -20.59
N TYR A 240 1.95 -17.29 -21.37
CA TYR A 240 2.68 -16.14 -20.83
C TYR A 240 2.53 -14.89 -21.71
N GLN A 241 2.81 -13.75 -21.11
CA GLN A 241 2.92 -12.45 -21.75
C GLN A 241 4.36 -11.96 -21.68
N ILE A 242 4.92 -11.56 -22.82
CA ILE A 242 6.24 -10.91 -22.89
C ILE A 242 6.12 -9.54 -23.55
N ALA A 243 6.82 -8.56 -22.99
CA ALA A 243 6.84 -7.20 -23.48
C ALA A 243 8.25 -6.61 -23.37
N ALA A 244 8.58 -5.75 -24.33
CA ALA A 244 9.81 -4.96 -24.34
C ALA A 244 9.47 -3.47 -24.47
N SER A 245 10.22 -2.61 -23.78
CA SER A 245 10.02 -1.17 -23.80
C SER A 245 11.32 -0.40 -23.66
N THR A 246 11.42 0.77 -24.28
CA THR A 246 12.51 1.73 -24.04
C THR A 246 12.19 2.73 -22.92
N ASP A 247 10.97 2.72 -22.40
CA ASP A 247 10.47 3.74 -21.47
C ASP A 247 10.46 3.22 -20.02
N THR A 248 9.79 2.09 -19.77
CA THR A 248 9.70 1.44 -18.46
C THR A 248 9.23 -0.02 -18.59
N TYR A 249 9.27 -0.79 -17.50
CA TYR A 249 8.71 -2.14 -17.50
C TYR A 249 7.20 -2.13 -17.78
N PHE A 250 6.78 -2.95 -18.74
CA PHE A 250 5.36 -3.06 -19.10
C PHE A 250 4.56 -3.79 -18.02
N HIS A 251 5.07 -4.91 -17.52
CA HIS A 251 4.58 -5.58 -16.30
C HIS A 251 5.44 -5.17 -15.11
N ARG A 252 4.84 -4.90 -13.95
CA ARG A 252 5.58 -4.38 -12.78
C ARG A 252 5.29 -5.17 -11.51
N VAL A 253 6.32 -5.31 -10.67
CA VAL A 253 6.19 -5.84 -9.31
C VAL A 253 6.84 -4.88 -8.33
N SER A 254 6.18 -4.64 -7.21
CA SER A 254 6.69 -3.83 -6.11
C SER A 254 6.91 -4.68 -4.87
N HIS A 255 8.11 -4.55 -4.30
CA HIS A 255 8.49 -5.20 -3.05
C HIS A 255 8.13 -4.35 -1.81
N ASP A 256 7.76 -3.08 -2.01
CA ASP A 256 7.33 -2.19 -0.94
C ASP A 256 5.93 -2.60 -0.46
N PRO A 257 5.66 -2.69 0.86
CA PRO A 257 4.32 -3.05 1.34
C PRO A 257 3.34 -1.91 1.06
N ASN A 258 2.26 -2.20 0.34
CA ASN A 258 1.16 -1.26 0.10
C ASN A 258 -0.23 -1.85 0.40
N LEU A 259 -0.28 -3.06 0.97
CA LEU A 259 -1.50 -3.73 1.42
C LEU A 259 -1.43 -3.96 2.92
N PHE A 260 -2.43 -3.44 3.64
CA PHE A 260 -2.55 -3.55 5.08
C PHE A 260 -3.85 -4.28 5.42
N PHE A 261 -3.72 -5.37 6.17
CA PHE A 261 -4.86 -6.11 6.70
C PHE A 261 -5.48 -5.31 7.85
N VAL A 262 -6.77 -5.03 7.76
CA VAL A 262 -7.49 -4.33 8.83
C VAL A 262 -8.13 -5.34 9.76
N ASP A 263 -9.09 -6.14 9.27
CA ASP A 263 -9.78 -7.17 10.06
C ASP A 263 -10.47 -8.20 9.14
N ALA A 264 -10.90 -9.32 9.71
CA ALA A 264 -11.71 -10.34 9.03
C ALA A 264 -12.97 -10.67 9.86
N ASP A 265 -14.02 -11.14 9.21
CA ASP A 265 -15.09 -11.91 9.86
C ASP A 265 -15.11 -13.34 9.32
N VAL A 266 -16.22 -14.04 9.45
CA VAL A 266 -16.34 -15.45 9.01
C VAL A 266 -16.33 -15.61 7.49
N ASN A 267 -16.72 -14.59 6.71
CA ASN A 267 -16.90 -14.73 5.27
C ASN A 267 -16.36 -13.57 4.44
N SER A 268 -15.71 -12.61 5.08
CA SER A 268 -15.18 -11.42 4.44
C SER A 268 -13.96 -10.87 5.17
N ALA A 269 -13.19 -10.05 4.47
CA ALA A 269 -12.00 -9.40 5.00
C ALA A 269 -11.85 -7.99 4.46
N LEU A 270 -11.31 -7.12 5.30
CA LEU A 270 -11.13 -5.70 5.04
C LEU A 270 -9.65 -5.35 5.02
N PHE A 271 -9.25 -4.62 3.99
CA PHE A 271 -7.89 -4.15 3.77
C PHE A 271 -7.89 -2.67 3.43
N THR A 272 -6.74 -2.04 3.64
CA THR A 272 -6.47 -0.68 3.16
C THR A 272 -5.15 -0.61 2.41
N THR A 273 -5.03 0.35 1.50
CA THR A 273 -3.74 0.72 0.93
C THR A 273 -2.95 1.63 1.87
N GLY A 274 -1.69 1.94 1.50
CA GLY A 274 -1.00 3.10 2.04
C GLY A 274 -1.69 4.42 1.65
N ASN A 275 -1.23 5.52 2.25
CA ASN A 275 -1.70 6.86 1.88
C ASN A 275 -1.34 7.14 0.42
N LEU A 276 -2.34 7.50 -0.38
CA LEU A 276 -2.22 7.83 -1.80
C LEU A 276 -1.73 9.26 -2.01
N SER A 277 -2.01 10.13 -1.02
CA SER A 277 -1.58 11.51 -0.96
C SER A 277 -1.38 11.90 0.51
N LEU A 278 -0.54 12.91 0.76
CA LEU A 278 -0.41 13.54 2.07
C LEU A 278 -1.31 14.78 2.20
N SER A 279 -2.22 14.98 1.25
CA SER A 279 -3.15 16.12 1.25
C SER A 279 -4.16 16.01 2.40
N ASN A 280 -4.51 17.17 2.94
CA ASN A 280 -5.52 17.34 3.97
C ASN A 280 -6.88 17.66 3.34
N ARG A 281 -7.97 17.45 4.10
CA ARG A 281 -9.37 17.67 3.68
C ARG A 281 -9.70 19.05 3.09
N THR A 282 -8.85 20.06 3.33
CA THR A 282 -9.04 21.43 2.84
C THR A 282 -8.44 21.68 1.46
N GLN A 283 -7.67 20.74 0.91
CA GLN A 283 -6.95 20.91 -0.34
C GLN A 283 -7.71 20.28 -1.51
N ASP A 284 -7.67 20.91 -2.68
CA ASP A 284 -8.39 20.41 -3.88
C ASP A 284 -7.97 18.99 -4.26
N ASN A 285 -6.67 18.71 -4.16
CA ASN A 285 -6.10 17.37 -4.39
C ASN A 285 -6.78 16.29 -3.53
N TYR A 286 -7.08 16.56 -2.26
CA TYR A 286 -7.82 15.61 -1.41
C TYR A 286 -9.20 15.32 -2.02
N ASN A 287 -9.92 16.37 -2.44
CA ASN A 287 -11.24 16.22 -3.03
C ASN A 287 -11.17 15.44 -4.35
N ASP A 288 -10.17 15.71 -5.17
CA ASP A 288 -9.98 14.99 -6.43
C ASP A 288 -9.76 13.49 -6.20
N TRP A 289 -8.98 13.12 -5.17
CA TRP A 289 -8.81 11.72 -4.77
C TRP A 289 -10.09 11.08 -4.27
N MET A 290 -10.79 11.75 -3.35
CA MET A 290 -12.02 11.20 -2.75
C MET A 290 -13.18 11.10 -3.75
N ASN A 291 -13.16 11.91 -4.81
CA ASN A 291 -14.17 11.92 -5.86
C ASN A 291 -13.82 11.02 -7.07
N LEU A 292 -12.77 10.20 -6.99
CA LEU A 292 -12.45 9.23 -8.04
C LEU A 292 -13.60 8.24 -8.22
N LYS A 293 -14.13 8.17 -9.44
CA LYS A 293 -15.23 7.26 -9.80
C LYS A 293 -14.82 5.78 -9.79
N LYS A 294 -13.55 5.50 -10.07
CA LYS A 294 -12.96 4.17 -10.07
C LYS A 294 -11.71 4.21 -9.21
N PRO A 295 -11.72 3.58 -8.02
CA PRO A 295 -10.51 3.42 -7.24
C PRO A 295 -9.42 2.69 -8.03
N PRO A 296 -8.15 3.09 -7.90
CA PRO A 296 -7.06 2.61 -8.74
C PRO A 296 -6.61 1.16 -8.48
N TYR A 297 -6.79 0.67 -7.27
CA TYR A 297 -6.30 -0.64 -6.88
C TYR A 297 -7.39 -1.70 -6.95
N THR A 298 -6.95 -2.95 -6.94
CA THR A 298 -7.79 -4.12 -6.75
C THR A 298 -7.04 -5.13 -5.90
N ILE A 299 -7.76 -6.11 -5.39
CA ILE A 299 -7.21 -7.18 -4.57
C ILE A 299 -7.65 -8.52 -5.16
N PHE A 300 -6.71 -9.46 -5.16
CA PHE A 300 -6.96 -10.86 -5.43
C PHE A 300 -6.80 -11.64 -4.13
N VAL A 301 -7.78 -12.49 -3.79
CA VAL A 301 -7.71 -13.35 -2.60
C VAL A 301 -7.80 -14.81 -3.02
N ASN A 302 -6.90 -15.62 -2.48
CA ASN A 302 -6.85 -17.05 -2.77
C ASN A 302 -6.63 -17.86 -1.49
N ASN A 303 -7.41 -18.92 -1.29
CA ASN A 303 -7.24 -19.81 -0.16
C ASN A 303 -5.88 -20.53 -0.28
N LEU A 304 -5.15 -20.72 0.82
CA LEU A 304 -3.86 -21.41 0.79
C LEU A 304 -3.96 -22.87 0.32
N ASN A 305 -5.13 -23.50 0.46
CA ASN A 305 -5.38 -24.86 -0.04
C ASN A 305 -5.70 -24.90 -1.55
N ASN A 306 -5.89 -23.73 -2.18
CA ASN A 306 -6.15 -23.63 -3.62
C ASN A 306 -4.85 -23.35 -4.38
N THR A 307 -4.44 -24.31 -5.22
CA THR A 307 -3.16 -24.26 -5.95
C THR A 307 -3.21 -23.50 -7.27
N ALA A 308 -4.36 -22.88 -7.61
CA ALA A 308 -4.57 -22.22 -8.91
C ALA A 308 -3.54 -21.12 -9.24
N ILE A 309 -3.06 -20.40 -8.23
CA ILE A 309 -2.08 -19.31 -8.39
C ILE A 309 -0.72 -19.61 -7.75
N THR A 310 -0.50 -20.82 -7.25
CA THR A 310 0.76 -21.19 -6.60
C THR A 310 1.91 -21.12 -7.60
N GLY A 311 2.95 -20.36 -7.26
CA GLY A 311 4.10 -20.07 -8.13
C GLY A 311 3.80 -19.04 -9.23
N LEU A 312 2.66 -18.33 -9.15
CA LEU A 312 2.22 -17.27 -10.07
C LEU A 312 1.78 -15.99 -9.34
N GLU A 313 2.14 -15.85 -8.06
CA GLU A 313 1.67 -14.81 -7.14
C GLU A 313 2.07 -13.39 -7.57
N GLN A 314 3.14 -13.24 -8.37
CA GLN A 314 3.64 -11.96 -8.86
C GLN A 314 3.14 -11.62 -10.28
N SER A 315 2.35 -12.51 -10.89
CA SER A 315 1.85 -12.33 -12.26
C SER A 315 0.44 -11.74 -12.28
N TYR A 316 0.31 -10.50 -12.74
CA TYR A 316 -1.00 -9.82 -12.84
C TYR A 316 -2.01 -10.63 -13.67
N CYS A 317 -1.60 -11.13 -14.85
CA CYS A 317 -2.50 -11.87 -15.72
C CYS A 317 -2.93 -13.21 -15.11
N ALA A 318 -2.05 -13.91 -14.38
CA ALA A 318 -2.43 -15.13 -13.67
C ALA A 318 -3.43 -14.84 -12.55
N LEU A 319 -3.22 -13.77 -11.78
CA LEU A 319 -4.16 -13.38 -10.73
C LEU A 319 -5.53 -13.05 -11.32
N GLN A 320 -5.56 -12.28 -12.41
CA GLN A 320 -6.79 -11.94 -13.11
C GLN A 320 -7.54 -13.18 -13.60
N GLN A 321 -6.84 -14.17 -14.17
CA GLN A 321 -7.47 -15.37 -14.75
C GLN A 321 -7.82 -16.43 -13.70
N ASN A 322 -6.97 -16.63 -12.69
CA ASN A 322 -6.98 -17.85 -11.86
C ASN A 322 -7.28 -17.61 -10.38
N ALA A 323 -7.20 -16.36 -9.87
CA ALA A 323 -7.50 -16.10 -8.46
C ALA A 323 -8.96 -16.44 -8.12
N GLN A 324 -9.17 -17.00 -6.92
CA GLN A 324 -10.47 -17.42 -6.40
C GLN A 324 -11.45 -16.25 -6.20
N VAL A 325 -10.99 -15.18 -5.55
CA VAL A 325 -11.79 -13.99 -5.26
C VAL A 325 -11.21 -12.81 -6.05
N LYS A 326 -12.05 -12.24 -6.91
CA LYS A 326 -11.72 -11.12 -7.81
C LYS A 326 -12.99 -10.42 -8.32
N GLY A 327 -12.82 -9.28 -8.97
CA GLY A 327 -13.92 -8.56 -9.63
C GLY A 327 -15.06 -8.26 -8.66
N ASN A 328 -16.29 -8.69 -8.97
CA ASN A 328 -17.50 -8.37 -8.22
C ASN A 328 -17.51 -8.85 -6.75
N SER A 329 -16.67 -9.84 -6.41
CA SER A 329 -16.52 -10.30 -5.02
C SER A 329 -15.67 -9.36 -4.16
N VAL A 330 -15.09 -8.33 -4.78
CA VAL A 330 -14.30 -7.28 -4.14
C VAL A 330 -15.02 -5.96 -4.32
N GLU A 331 -15.21 -5.24 -3.23
CA GLU A 331 -15.74 -3.89 -3.21
C GLU A 331 -14.62 -2.92 -2.85
N THR A 332 -14.37 -1.95 -3.70
CA THR A 332 -13.32 -0.94 -3.51
C THR A 332 -13.94 0.44 -3.37
N ASN A 333 -13.46 1.24 -2.42
CA ASN A 333 -13.92 2.60 -2.19
C ASN A 333 -12.75 3.48 -1.74
N MET A 334 -12.77 4.76 -2.13
CA MET A 334 -11.89 5.76 -1.54
C MET A 334 -12.29 5.99 -0.07
N THR A 335 -11.29 6.17 0.79
CA THR A 335 -11.49 6.42 2.22
C THR A 335 -10.36 7.30 2.74
N ASP A 336 -10.56 7.88 3.91
CA ASP A 336 -9.51 8.59 4.65
C ASP A 336 -9.42 8.11 6.10
N ILE A 337 -9.98 6.93 6.39
CA ILE A 337 -9.99 6.35 7.73
C ILE A 337 -8.56 6.10 8.23
N GLY A 338 -8.27 6.56 9.44
CA GLY A 338 -6.98 6.41 10.09
C GLY A 338 -6.16 7.70 10.22
N PRO A 339 -4.95 7.56 10.79
CA PRO A 339 -4.18 8.72 11.24
C PRO A 339 -3.84 9.66 10.08
N GLY A 340 -4.07 10.95 10.30
CA GLY A 340 -3.82 12.02 9.33
C GLY A 340 -4.95 12.27 8.34
N ASN A 341 -6.01 11.45 8.32
CA ASN A 341 -7.14 11.58 7.40
C ASN A 341 -6.73 11.79 5.93
N HIS A 342 -5.70 11.04 5.52
CA HIS A 342 -5.15 11.08 4.18
C HIS A 342 -5.89 10.12 3.24
N PRO A 343 -6.11 10.51 1.97
CA PRO A 343 -6.77 9.65 1.00
C PRO A 343 -6.05 8.31 0.84
N LYS A 344 -6.81 7.23 0.92
CA LYS A 344 -6.39 5.85 0.71
C LYS A 344 -7.54 5.04 0.12
N GLU A 345 -7.29 3.78 -0.24
CA GLU A 345 -8.32 2.89 -0.74
C GLU A 345 -8.68 1.84 0.30
N LEU A 346 -9.98 1.62 0.47
CA LEU A 346 -10.58 0.55 1.26
C LEU A 346 -10.96 -0.60 0.33
N LEU A 347 -10.52 -1.81 0.66
CA LEU A 347 -10.72 -3.00 -0.16
C LEU A 347 -11.45 -4.06 0.67
N TYR A 348 -12.67 -4.42 0.29
CA TYR A 348 -13.53 -5.35 1.02
C TYR A 348 -13.79 -6.62 0.19
N ALA A 349 -13.13 -7.71 0.57
CA ALA A 349 -13.24 -9.02 -0.08
C ALA A 349 -14.36 -9.85 0.57
N LYS A 350 -15.28 -10.39 -0.24
CA LYS A 350 -16.46 -11.16 0.19
C LYS A 350 -16.43 -12.59 -0.35
N GLY A 351 -17.21 -13.48 0.27
CA GLY A 351 -17.37 -14.86 -0.19
C GLY A 351 -16.22 -15.78 0.21
N LEU A 352 -15.60 -15.50 1.35
CA LEU A 352 -14.58 -16.33 1.97
C LEU A 352 -15.25 -17.43 2.81
N ASN A 353 -14.55 -18.56 2.96
CA ASN A 353 -14.90 -19.61 3.91
C ASN A 353 -14.40 -19.26 5.32
N GLU A 354 -15.15 -19.67 6.33
CA GLU A 354 -14.79 -19.52 7.76
C GLU A 354 -13.54 -20.33 8.14
N SER A 355 -12.88 -19.92 9.23
CA SER A 355 -11.69 -20.58 9.80
C SER A 355 -10.60 -20.97 8.77
N SER A 356 -10.45 -20.17 7.72
CA SER A 356 -9.59 -20.47 6.58
C SER A 356 -8.51 -19.41 6.41
N THR A 357 -7.32 -19.86 6.02
CA THR A 357 -6.18 -18.96 5.76
C THR A 357 -6.07 -18.66 4.28
N TYR A 358 -5.89 -17.38 3.96
CA TYR A 358 -5.84 -16.85 2.61
C TYR A 358 -4.56 -16.06 2.36
N LEU A 359 -4.24 -15.92 1.08
CA LEU A 359 -3.25 -14.99 0.55
C LEU A 359 -4.00 -13.87 -0.18
N ALA A 360 -3.82 -12.64 0.28
CA ALA A 360 -4.33 -11.42 -0.36
C ALA A 360 -3.20 -10.72 -1.12
N ILE A 361 -3.45 -10.34 -2.36
CA ILE A 361 -2.47 -9.73 -3.25
C ILE A 361 -3.06 -8.45 -3.82
N LEU A 362 -2.42 -7.32 -3.54
CA LEU A 362 -2.79 -6.04 -4.11
C LEU A 362 -2.25 -5.93 -5.52
N ALA A 363 -3.08 -5.42 -6.40
CA ALA A 363 -2.74 -5.22 -7.79
C ALA A 363 -3.37 -3.96 -8.35
N MET A 364 -2.92 -3.56 -9.53
CA MET A 364 -3.40 -2.42 -10.27
C MET A 364 -3.39 -2.76 -11.75
N ASP A 365 -4.48 -2.44 -12.43
CA ASP A 365 -4.59 -2.61 -13.87
C ASP A 365 -3.88 -1.45 -14.59
N GLY A 366 -2.93 -1.79 -15.46
CA GLY A 366 -2.10 -0.84 -16.17
C GLY A 366 -1.42 0.20 -15.29
N ASN A 367 -1.68 1.48 -15.57
CA ASN A 367 -1.03 2.63 -14.94
C ASN A 367 -1.99 3.61 -14.27
N LEU A 368 -3.09 3.08 -13.71
CA LEU A 368 -4.17 3.83 -13.02
C LEU A 368 -5.19 4.46 -13.96
N THR A 369 -4.75 4.98 -15.11
CA THR A 369 -5.59 5.77 -16.02
C THR A 369 -5.99 4.96 -17.24
N ASP A 370 -5.10 4.10 -17.73
CA ASP A 370 -5.36 3.19 -18.84
C ASP A 370 -4.59 1.86 -18.65
N SER A 371 -4.90 0.88 -19.49
CA SER A 371 -4.32 -0.48 -19.45
C SER A 371 -4.12 -1.04 -20.85
N GLY A 372 -3.22 -2.03 -20.97
CA GLY A 372 -2.96 -2.73 -22.21
C GLY A 372 -1.89 -2.10 -23.10
N ASN A 373 -1.89 -2.51 -24.37
CA ASN A 373 -0.84 -2.16 -25.33
C ASN A 373 -0.80 -0.65 -25.59
N ARG A 374 0.42 -0.11 -25.73
CA ARG A 374 0.73 1.32 -25.90
C ARG A 374 0.45 2.17 -24.67
N VAL A 375 0.25 1.56 -23.50
CA VAL A 375 0.19 2.26 -22.22
C VAL A 375 1.48 2.01 -21.44
N LEU A 376 2.09 3.06 -20.91
CA LEU A 376 3.29 2.95 -20.07
C LEU A 376 2.95 2.18 -18.79
N GLY A 377 3.52 0.99 -18.61
CA GLY A 377 3.14 0.10 -17.50
C GLY A 377 1.76 -0.56 -17.68
N GLY A 378 1.28 -0.68 -18.92
CA GLY A 378 -0.04 -1.21 -19.27
C GLY A 378 -0.30 -2.66 -18.90
N GLY A 379 0.74 -3.44 -18.55
CA GLY A 379 0.65 -4.84 -18.11
C GLY A 379 0.26 -5.03 -16.64
N GLY A 380 0.02 -3.92 -15.93
CA GLY A 380 -0.38 -3.93 -14.54
C GLY A 380 0.79 -3.98 -13.57
N LYS A 381 0.45 -3.80 -12.30
CA LYS A 381 1.41 -3.80 -11.19
C LYS A 381 0.90 -4.68 -10.06
N VAL A 382 1.79 -5.49 -9.48
CA VAL A 382 1.50 -6.39 -8.36
C VAL A 382 2.38 -6.02 -7.16
N TRP A 383 1.83 -6.12 -5.95
CA TRP A 383 2.56 -5.91 -4.69
C TRP A 383 2.70 -7.22 -3.92
N GLN A 384 3.61 -7.21 -2.94
CA GLN A 384 3.86 -8.36 -2.09
C GLN A 384 2.58 -8.91 -1.43
N PRO A 385 2.42 -10.24 -1.41
CA PRO A 385 1.23 -10.88 -0.85
C PRO A 385 1.18 -10.74 0.68
N ARG A 386 -0.04 -10.75 1.24
CA ARG A 386 -0.32 -10.70 2.67
C ARG A 386 -1.17 -11.88 3.10
N LYS A 387 -0.74 -12.60 4.13
CA LYS A 387 -1.50 -13.71 4.73
C LYS A 387 -2.47 -13.20 5.79
N PHE A 388 -3.67 -13.76 5.83
CA PHE A 388 -4.66 -13.49 6.87
C PHE A 388 -5.58 -14.71 7.07
N THR A 389 -6.31 -14.74 8.18
CA THR A 389 -7.23 -15.83 8.54
C THR A 389 -8.60 -15.26 8.86
N THR A 390 -9.66 -15.90 8.37
CA THR A 390 -11.05 -15.57 8.69
C THR A 390 -11.46 -16.14 10.04
N LYS A 391 -12.43 -15.50 10.69
CA LYS A 391 -12.97 -15.94 11.98
C LYS A 391 -13.79 -17.22 11.88
N ALA A 392 -14.08 -17.84 13.02
CA ALA A 392 -14.74 -19.15 13.13
C ALA A 392 -16.13 -19.10 13.80
N ASP A 393 -16.38 -18.22 14.76
CA ASP A 393 -17.51 -18.36 15.68
C ASP A 393 -18.82 -17.69 15.17
N GLY A 394 -18.75 -16.90 14.10
CA GLY A 394 -19.92 -16.17 13.54
C GLY A 394 -20.43 -15.04 14.42
N ASN A 395 -19.76 -14.75 15.54
CA ASN A 395 -20.11 -13.74 16.54
C ASN A 395 -19.52 -12.36 16.25
N CYS A 396 -18.78 -12.20 15.16
CA CYS A 396 -18.18 -10.95 14.72
C CYS A 396 -18.51 -10.67 13.25
N ALA A 397 -18.76 -9.41 12.90
CA ALA A 397 -18.99 -8.98 11.51
C ALA A 397 -18.31 -7.63 11.24
N ILE A 398 -17.75 -7.46 10.05
CA ILE A 398 -17.08 -6.22 9.66
C ILE A 398 -18.11 -5.11 9.39
N ILE A 399 -17.93 -3.97 10.06
CA ILE A 399 -18.65 -2.73 9.75
C ILE A 399 -17.67 -1.60 9.39
N PHE A 400 -18.08 -0.75 8.46
CA PHE A 400 -17.37 0.46 8.04
C PHE A 400 -18.35 1.46 7.40
N GLY A 401 -17.91 2.69 7.10
CA GLY A 401 -18.75 3.68 6.41
C GLY A 401 -19.89 4.21 7.28
N LEU A 402 -19.66 4.30 8.59
CA LEU A 402 -20.60 4.84 9.56
C LEU A 402 -20.67 6.37 9.46
N SER A 403 -21.83 6.94 9.76
CA SER A 403 -22.08 8.38 9.60
C SER A 403 -21.52 9.19 10.78
N PHE A 404 -21.65 8.68 12.00
CA PHE A 404 -21.16 9.33 13.20
C PHE A 404 -19.75 8.81 13.54
N CYS A 405 -19.59 7.52 13.82
CA CYS A 405 -18.28 6.90 14.11
C CYS A 405 -17.51 6.55 12.83
N SER A 406 -17.22 7.56 12.00
CA SER A 406 -16.65 7.42 10.64
C SER A 406 -15.31 6.67 10.56
N GLU A 407 -14.53 6.66 11.65
CA GLU A 407 -13.21 6.02 11.71
C GLU A 407 -13.27 4.51 12.07
N VAL A 408 -14.47 3.97 12.28
CA VAL A 408 -14.66 2.54 12.55
C VAL A 408 -14.67 1.77 11.24
N ALA A 409 -13.76 0.81 11.14
CA ALA A 409 -13.59 -0.07 10.00
C ALA A 409 -13.02 -1.43 10.45
N TYR A 410 -13.73 -2.16 11.29
CA TYR A 410 -13.26 -3.44 11.85
C TYR A 410 -14.42 -4.36 12.21
N ALA A 411 -14.11 -5.59 12.62
CA ALA A 411 -15.12 -6.54 13.05
C ALA A 411 -15.65 -6.19 14.44
N VAL A 412 -16.96 -6.17 14.59
CA VAL A 412 -17.66 -5.85 15.84
C VAL A 412 -18.55 -7.03 16.26
N PRO A 413 -18.94 -7.15 17.54
CA PRO A 413 -19.85 -8.20 17.95
C PRO A 413 -21.13 -8.13 17.14
N SER A 414 -21.55 -9.29 16.65
CA SER A 414 -22.65 -9.40 15.70
C SER A 414 -23.38 -10.72 15.90
N ASN A 415 -24.58 -10.79 15.34
CA ASN A 415 -25.33 -12.03 15.28
C ASN A 415 -25.78 -12.24 13.82
N PRO A 416 -25.65 -13.45 13.25
CA PRO A 416 -26.05 -13.73 11.87
C PRO A 416 -27.53 -13.45 11.54
N SER A 417 -28.39 -13.30 12.55
CA SER A 417 -29.78 -12.88 12.38
C SER A 417 -29.96 -11.39 12.04
N MET A 418 -28.91 -10.57 12.19
CA MET A 418 -28.92 -9.15 11.85
C MET A 418 -28.26 -8.89 10.51
N THR A 419 -28.81 -7.95 9.74
CA THR A 419 -28.13 -7.49 8.52
C THR A 419 -26.98 -6.54 8.88
N LYS A 420 -25.98 -6.42 7.99
CA LYS A 420 -24.86 -5.48 8.18
C LYS A 420 -25.35 -4.03 8.36
N ALA A 421 -26.38 -3.62 7.62
CA ALA A 421 -26.96 -2.28 7.70
C ALA A 421 -27.63 -2.03 9.06
N ASP A 422 -28.40 -3.00 9.57
CA ASP A 422 -29.02 -2.91 10.89
C ASP A 422 -27.96 -2.88 12.00
N LEU A 423 -26.89 -3.66 11.85
CA LEU A 423 -25.77 -3.69 12.79
C LEU A 423 -25.04 -2.34 12.83
N GLN A 424 -24.69 -1.79 11.66
CA GLN A 424 -24.10 -0.45 11.52
C GLN A 424 -24.98 0.60 12.20
N LYS A 425 -26.27 0.62 11.86
CA LYS A 425 -27.22 1.59 12.42
C LYS A 425 -27.36 1.47 13.94
N THR A 426 -27.43 0.25 14.47
CA THR A 426 -27.56 -0.01 15.91
C THR A 426 -26.38 0.57 16.69
N TYR A 427 -25.16 0.33 16.23
CA TYR A 427 -23.96 0.88 16.87
C TYR A 427 -23.83 2.39 16.70
N ASP A 428 -24.02 2.92 15.49
CA ASP A 428 -23.82 4.33 15.17
C ASP A 428 -24.85 5.23 15.86
N ASP A 429 -26.13 4.85 15.82
CA ASP A 429 -27.22 5.60 16.46
C ASP A 429 -27.05 5.63 17.99
N TYR A 430 -26.60 4.51 18.58
CA TYR A 430 -26.36 4.45 20.01
C TYR A 430 -25.24 5.40 20.41
N ALA A 431 -24.10 5.36 19.72
CA ALA A 431 -22.98 6.28 19.97
C ALA A 431 -23.40 7.75 19.77
N SER A 432 -24.09 8.05 18.67
CA SER A 432 -24.61 9.40 18.37
C SER A 432 -25.57 9.91 19.45
N SER A 433 -26.44 9.03 19.98
CA SER A 433 -27.39 9.39 21.04
C SER A 433 -26.71 9.77 22.36
N ILE A 434 -25.63 9.07 22.73
CA ILE A 434 -24.83 9.39 23.93
C ILE A 434 -24.07 10.70 23.70
N PHE A 435 -23.48 10.86 22.52
CA PHE A 435 -22.74 12.06 22.16
C PHE A 435 -23.60 13.32 22.27
N LYS A 436 -24.87 13.25 21.85
CA LYS A 436 -25.82 14.36 21.97
C LYS A 436 -25.93 14.88 23.41
N ASN A 437 -25.98 14.00 24.41
CA ASN A 437 -26.04 14.42 25.81
C ASN A 437 -24.76 15.17 26.24
N PHE A 438 -23.60 14.70 25.78
CA PHE A 438 -22.33 15.37 26.01
C PHE A 438 -22.28 16.76 25.37
N THR A 439 -22.85 16.95 24.18
CA THR A 439 -22.88 18.28 23.55
C THR A 439 -23.57 19.33 24.41
N TYR A 440 -24.63 18.97 25.15
CA TYR A 440 -25.29 19.88 26.09
C TYR A 440 -24.40 20.25 27.27
N SER A 441 -23.58 19.31 27.77
CA SER A 441 -22.60 19.60 28.82
C SER A 441 -21.47 20.49 28.31
N LEU A 442 -20.96 20.24 27.10
CA LEU A 442 -19.91 21.05 26.49
C LEU A 442 -20.38 22.49 26.21
N GLN A 443 -21.67 22.69 25.87
CA GLN A 443 -22.26 24.03 25.70
C GLN A 443 -22.26 24.88 26.97
N GLN A 444 -22.14 24.28 28.16
CA GLN A 444 -21.99 25.03 29.42
C GLN A 444 -20.55 25.54 29.63
N VAL A 445 -19.60 25.08 28.83
CA VAL A 445 -18.20 25.53 28.84
C VAL A 445 -18.08 26.77 27.98
N GLN A 446 -17.31 27.76 28.43
CA GLN A 446 -17.04 28.99 27.69
C GLN A 446 -16.04 28.73 26.55
N CYS A 447 -16.49 28.04 25.50
CA CYS A 447 -15.68 27.65 24.34
C CYS A 447 -15.18 28.84 23.51
N ASN A 448 -15.96 29.93 23.45
CA ASN A 448 -15.62 31.14 22.72
C ASN A 448 -15.42 32.30 23.69
N ALA A 449 -14.30 32.26 24.41
CA ALA A 449 -13.92 33.25 25.39
C ALA A 449 -12.58 33.90 25.03
N SER A 450 -12.28 35.07 25.60
CA SER A 450 -10.97 35.71 25.44
C SER A 450 -9.84 34.83 26.00
N SER A 451 -8.59 35.10 25.62
CA SER A 451 -7.40 34.37 26.08
C SER A 451 -7.25 34.26 27.61
N TYR A 452 -7.90 35.14 28.37
CA TYR A 452 -7.91 35.13 29.83
C TYR A 452 -9.00 34.24 30.45
N ASN A 453 -10.03 33.89 29.67
CA ASN A 453 -11.22 33.16 30.13
C ASN A 453 -11.39 31.79 29.46
N MET A 454 -10.55 31.45 28.48
CA MET A 454 -10.53 30.11 27.89
C MET A 454 -10.02 29.07 28.90
N TYR A 455 -10.59 27.86 28.83
CA TYR A 455 -10.24 26.80 29.78
C TYR A 455 -8.83 26.20 29.53
N SER A 456 -8.26 26.43 28.35
CA SER A 456 -6.95 25.92 27.95
C SER A 456 -6.33 26.81 26.88
N LEU A 457 -4.99 26.91 26.89
CA LEU A 457 -4.20 27.60 25.86
C LEU A 457 -3.73 26.66 24.73
N ALA A 458 -3.87 25.35 24.92
CA ALA A 458 -3.30 24.32 24.02
C ALA A 458 -4.36 23.50 23.28
N VAL A 459 -5.59 23.49 23.79
CA VAL A 459 -6.73 22.76 23.22
C VAL A 459 -7.99 23.60 23.33
N ASP A 460 -8.92 23.37 22.43
CA ASP A 460 -10.23 24.02 22.41
C ASP A 460 -11.39 23.01 22.53
N CYS A 461 -12.61 23.53 22.53
CA CYS A 461 -13.79 22.69 22.62
C CYS A 461 -13.96 21.73 21.45
N ASP A 462 -13.42 22.04 20.26
CA ASP A 462 -13.47 21.12 19.12
C ASP A 462 -12.51 19.95 19.35
N ASN A 463 -11.33 20.19 19.93
CA ASN A 463 -10.45 19.11 20.38
C ASN A 463 -11.10 18.24 21.46
N CYS A 464 -11.75 18.84 22.46
CA CYS A 464 -12.48 18.08 23.49
C CYS A 464 -13.63 17.26 22.87
N SER A 465 -14.38 17.87 21.96
CA SER A 465 -15.49 17.25 21.25
C SER A 465 -15.03 16.03 20.44
N GLN A 466 -13.94 16.18 19.68
CA GLN A 466 -13.34 15.10 18.92
C GLN A 466 -12.76 14.01 19.83
N ALA A 467 -12.04 14.37 20.89
CA ALA A 467 -11.48 13.39 21.83
C ALA A 467 -12.57 12.59 22.55
N TYR A 468 -13.70 13.22 22.89
CA TYR A 468 -14.86 12.52 23.44
C TYR A 468 -15.52 11.62 22.40
N LYS A 469 -15.63 12.06 21.15
CA LYS A 469 -16.15 11.24 20.06
C LYS A 469 -15.29 10.00 19.83
N ASP A 470 -13.97 10.16 19.72
CA ASP A 470 -13.02 9.06 19.53
C ASP A 470 -13.10 8.06 20.69
N TRP A 471 -13.08 8.56 21.92
CA TRP A 471 -13.27 7.73 23.11
C TRP A 471 -14.60 7.00 23.09
N LEU A 472 -15.69 7.71 22.81
CA LEU A 472 -17.04 7.16 22.81
C LEU A 472 -17.17 6.06 21.75
N CYS A 473 -16.73 6.30 20.51
CA CYS A 473 -16.76 5.29 19.45
C CYS A 473 -15.90 4.06 19.82
N SER A 474 -14.71 4.26 20.41
CA SER A 474 -13.85 3.15 20.85
C SER A 474 -14.49 2.29 21.95
N VAL A 475 -15.20 2.89 22.90
CA VAL A 475 -15.83 2.16 24.01
C VAL A 475 -17.22 1.63 23.69
N THR A 476 -17.96 2.26 22.77
CA THR A 476 -19.32 1.84 22.40
C THR A 476 -19.32 0.75 21.34
N ILE A 477 -18.33 0.77 20.44
CA ILE A 477 -18.18 -0.15 19.32
C ILE A 477 -16.91 -0.98 19.56
N PRO A 478 -16.98 -2.06 20.37
CA PRO A 478 -15.82 -2.88 20.66
C PRO A 478 -15.37 -3.64 19.42
N ARG A 479 -14.07 -3.83 19.29
CA ARG A 479 -13.49 -4.69 18.25
C ARG A 479 -13.52 -6.15 18.71
N CYS A 480 -14.02 -7.02 17.84
CA CYS A 480 -14.45 -8.38 18.15
C CYS A 480 -13.50 -9.43 17.60
N GLU A 481 -13.26 -10.45 18.41
CA GLU A 481 -12.47 -11.64 18.10
C GLU A 481 -13.20 -12.91 18.55
N ASP A 482 -12.87 -14.03 17.92
CA ASP A 482 -13.41 -15.35 18.27
C ASP A 482 -13.16 -15.66 19.76
N TYR A 483 -14.13 -16.33 20.38
CA TYR A 483 -14.01 -16.75 21.78
C TYR A 483 -12.83 -17.72 21.96
N SER A 484 -12.56 -18.53 20.94
CA SER A 484 -11.47 -19.51 20.90
C SER A 484 -10.07 -18.88 20.79
N SER A 485 -9.93 -17.62 20.36
CA SER A 485 -8.63 -16.98 20.16
C SER A 485 -7.84 -16.86 21.47
N SER A 486 -6.58 -17.27 21.51
CA SER A 486 -5.76 -17.33 22.72
C SER A 486 -4.87 -16.10 22.95
N ASP A 487 -5.04 -15.03 22.19
CA ASP A 487 -4.16 -13.85 22.29
C ASP A 487 -4.25 -13.17 23.66
N TYR A 488 -3.09 -12.84 24.23
CA TYR A 488 -2.96 -12.37 25.62
C TYR A 488 -3.63 -11.02 25.91
N PHE A 489 -3.87 -10.21 24.89
CA PHE A 489 -4.47 -8.88 25.01
C PHE A 489 -6.00 -8.89 24.86
N LEU A 490 -6.58 -10.05 24.56
CA LEU A 490 -8.02 -10.21 24.41
C LEU A 490 -8.72 -10.36 25.75
N ARG A 491 -9.93 -9.80 25.83
CA ARG A 491 -10.78 -9.93 27.01
C ARG A 491 -12.07 -10.66 26.70
N VAL A 492 -12.36 -11.74 27.42
CA VAL A 492 -13.64 -12.43 27.32
C VAL A 492 -14.78 -11.49 27.72
N ARG A 493 -15.88 -11.51 26.96
CA ARG A 493 -17.11 -10.77 27.19
C ARG A 493 -18.33 -11.66 26.99
N ASN A 494 -19.42 -11.30 27.66
CA ASN A 494 -20.74 -11.89 27.49
C ASN A 494 -20.77 -13.43 27.62
N ALA A 495 -19.93 -13.98 28.50
CA ALA A 495 -19.84 -15.42 28.79
C ALA A 495 -21.17 -16.03 29.32
N GLY A 496 -22.06 -15.19 29.83
CA GLY A 496 -23.37 -15.60 30.36
C GLY A 496 -24.38 -15.97 29.29
N GLN A 497 -24.20 -15.48 28.06
CA GLN A 497 -25.11 -15.76 26.95
C GLN A 497 -24.78 -17.11 26.29
N ASN A 498 -25.73 -17.66 25.55
CA ASN A 498 -25.51 -18.82 24.72
C ASN A 498 -24.71 -18.42 23.48
N PHE A 499 -23.85 -19.32 23.00
CA PHE A 499 -23.24 -19.21 21.68
C PHE A 499 -24.29 -19.20 20.59
N ILE A 500 -23.92 -18.73 19.39
CA ILE A 500 -24.81 -18.68 18.22
C ILE A 500 -25.34 -20.07 17.83
N ASN A 501 -24.55 -21.11 18.05
CA ASN A 501 -24.95 -22.51 17.84
C ASN A 501 -25.93 -23.06 18.91
N GLY A 502 -26.34 -22.23 19.88
CA GLY A 502 -27.28 -22.59 20.95
C GLY A 502 -26.64 -23.27 22.16
N THR A 503 -25.36 -23.63 22.11
CA THR A 503 -24.63 -24.16 23.27
C THR A 503 -24.34 -23.07 24.29
N SER A 504 -23.98 -23.45 25.51
CA SER A 504 -23.65 -22.51 26.59
C SER A 504 -22.46 -23.01 27.39
N LEU A 505 -21.67 -22.08 27.94
CA LEU A 505 -20.66 -22.42 28.93
C LEU A 505 -21.30 -23.07 30.17
N ASP A 506 -20.55 -23.91 30.87
CA ASP A 506 -20.97 -24.44 32.16
C ASP A 506 -21.30 -23.28 33.12
N PRO A 507 -22.42 -23.31 33.87
CA PRO A 507 -22.72 -22.29 34.89
C PRO A 507 -21.58 -22.01 35.87
N ASP A 508 -20.74 -22.99 36.20
CA ASP A 508 -19.60 -22.88 37.10
C ASP A 508 -18.27 -22.52 36.39
N HIS A 509 -18.31 -22.22 35.09
CA HIS A 509 -17.15 -21.79 34.31
C HIS A 509 -16.55 -20.48 34.85
N ALA A 510 -15.22 -20.36 34.85
CA ALA A 510 -14.51 -19.21 35.42
C ALA A 510 -14.97 -17.88 34.79
N ASP A 511 -15.18 -17.85 33.46
CA ASP A 511 -15.62 -16.66 32.74
C ASP A 511 -17.05 -16.20 33.08
N ARG A 512 -17.87 -17.04 33.72
CA ARG A 512 -19.19 -16.63 34.22
C ARG A 512 -19.16 -16.03 35.62
N LYS A 513 -18.05 -16.16 36.34
CA LYS A 513 -17.94 -15.74 37.74
C LYS A 513 -17.68 -14.25 37.92
N THR A 514 -17.10 -13.58 36.93
CA THR A 514 -16.79 -12.15 37.02
C THR A 514 -17.77 -11.31 36.22
N SER A 515 -18.17 -10.16 36.73
CA SER A 515 -19.05 -9.23 36.01
C SER A 515 -18.45 -8.73 34.69
N ILE A 516 -17.11 -8.62 34.63
CA ILE A 516 -16.36 -8.12 33.48
C ILE A 516 -16.43 -9.10 32.30
N SER A 517 -16.33 -10.41 32.56
CA SER A 517 -16.38 -11.45 31.53
C SER A 517 -17.80 -11.93 31.24
N ASN A 518 -18.71 -11.82 32.20
CA ASN A 518 -20.08 -12.33 32.08
C ASN A 518 -21.02 -11.39 31.30
N ARG A 519 -20.61 -10.16 31.01
CA ARG A 519 -21.39 -9.14 30.27
C ARG A 519 -20.54 -8.46 29.21
N SER A 520 -21.16 -7.88 28.19
CA SER A 520 -20.48 -6.96 27.29
C SER A 520 -20.22 -5.62 27.97
N ARG A 521 -19.32 -4.84 27.35
CA ARG A 521 -19.03 -3.47 27.78
C ARG A 521 -20.27 -2.57 27.75
N ASN A 522 -21.15 -2.78 26.77
CA ASN A 522 -22.38 -2.00 26.59
C ASN A 522 -23.61 -2.91 26.64
N PRO A 523 -24.65 -2.57 27.40
CA PRO A 523 -25.87 -3.37 27.50
C PRO A 523 -26.57 -3.63 26.15
N ILE A 524 -26.47 -2.69 25.20
CA ILE A 524 -27.08 -2.86 23.87
C ILE A 524 -26.54 -4.09 23.12
N ILE A 525 -25.31 -4.52 23.42
CA ILE A 525 -24.70 -5.71 22.80
C ILE A 525 -25.36 -6.97 23.35
N ASP A 526 -25.56 -7.04 24.67
CA ASP A 526 -26.19 -8.18 25.34
C ASP A 526 -27.70 -8.27 25.03
N GLU A 527 -28.37 -7.11 24.91
CA GLU A 527 -29.83 -7.01 24.82
C GLU A 527 -30.38 -7.03 23.39
N GLN A 528 -29.71 -6.37 22.44
CA GLN A 528 -30.20 -6.23 21.06
C GLN A 528 -29.44 -7.11 20.07
N ILE A 529 -28.10 -7.11 20.14
CA ILE A 529 -27.25 -7.82 19.18
C ILE A 529 -27.17 -9.31 19.51
N LYS A 530 -26.95 -9.65 20.78
CA LYS A 530 -26.87 -11.02 21.29
C LYS A 530 -25.82 -11.88 20.55
N PRO A 531 -24.54 -11.47 20.54
CA PRO A 531 -23.49 -12.20 19.82
C PRO A 531 -23.10 -13.54 20.48
N GLY A 532 -23.57 -13.82 21.69
CA GLY A 532 -23.02 -14.88 22.54
C GLY A 532 -21.68 -14.49 23.16
N PRO A 533 -20.94 -15.45 23.75
CA PRO A 533 -19.58 -15.20 24.23
C PRO A 533 -18.64 -14.83 23.09
N TYR A 534 -17.80 -13.81 23.31
CA TYR A 534 -16.78 -13.36 22.35
C TYR A 534 -15.57 -12.77 23.08
N LYS A 535 -14.52 -12.44 22.35
CA LYS A 535 -13.35 -11.72 22.88
C LYS A 535 -13.28 -10.31 22.33
N GLU A 536 -12.99 -9.37 23.21
CA GLU A 536 -12.84 -7.95 22.89
C GLU A 536 -11.36 -7.58 22.85
N ILE A 537 -10.95 -6.88 21.78
CA ILE A 537 -9.73 -6.08 21.78
C ILE A 537 -10.06 -4.77 22.50
N LEU A 538 -9.51 -4.58 23.69
CA LEU A 538 -9.83 -3.45 24.57
C LEU A 538 -9.44 -2.10 23.93
N PRO A 539 -10.19 -1.01 24.17
CA PRO A 539 -9.80 0.35 23.78
C PRO A 539 -8.39 0.70 24.29
N CYS A 540 -7.62 1.44 23.53
CA CYS A 540 -6.29 1.82 23.98
C CYS A 540 -6.36 2.86 25.12
N GLN A 541 -5.48 2.72 26.11
CA GLN A 541 -5.42 3.61 27.28
C GLN A 541 -5.18 5.09 26.92
N ASP A 542 -4.45 5.35 25.82
CA ASP A 542 -4.15 6.69 25.33
C ASP A 542 -5.40 7.42 24.83
N VAL A 543 -6.41 6.70 24.35
CA VAL A 543 -7.71 7.28 23.98
C VAL A 543 -8.39 7.89 25.21
N CYS A 544 -8.35 7.22 26.36
CA CYS A 544 -8.86 7.77 27.61
C CYS A 544 -8.02 8.97 28.07
N HIS A 545 -6.69 8.85 28.06
CA HIS A 545 -5.82 9.94 28.49
C HIS A 545 -5.94 11.17 27.58
N ASN A 546 -6.16 10.97 26.29
CA ASN A 546 -6.40 12.05 25.34
C ASN A 546 -7.71 12.80 25.65
N LEU A 547 -8.77 12.08 26.02
CA LEU A 547 -10.03 12.69 26.48
C LEU A 547 -9.79 13.56 27.72
N VAL A 548 -9.13 13.02 28.75
CA VAL A 548 -8.86 13.75 30.00
C VAL A 548 -7.98 14.98 29.74
N ARG A 549 -7.00 14.87 28.83
CA ARG A 549 -6.11 15.98 28.46
C ARG A 549 -6.81 17.07 27.64
N SER A 550 -7.74 16.68 26.76
CA SER A 550 -8.34 17.61 25.79
C SER A 550 -9.54 18.37 26.35
N CYS A 551 -10.19 17.81 27.37
CA CYS A 551 -11.42 18.38 27.94
C CYS A 551 -11.20 19.19 29.23
N PRO A 552 -12.09 20.17 29.50
CA PRO A 552 -12.05 20.94 30.74
C PRO A 552 -12.21 20.06 31.98
N ALA A 553 -11.45 20.37 33.04
CA ALA A 553 -11.52 19.66 34.32
C ALA A 553 -12.92 19.73 34.99
N SER A 554 -13.74 20.73 34.64
CA SER A 554 -15.13 20.86 35.12
C SER A 554 -16.04 19.71 34.66
N LEU A 555 -15.68 19.01 33.58
CA LEU A 555 -16.40 17.82 33.11
C LEU A 555 -16.01 16.55 33.88
N GLN A 556 -14.99 16.63 34.76
CA GLN A 556 -14.59 15.57 35.69
C GLN A 556 -14.23 14.23 35.01
N PHE A 557 -13.80 14.25 33.75
CA PHE A 557 -13.28 13.04 33.12
C PHE A 557 -12.01 12.57 33.83
N SER A 558 -11.95 11.27 34.11
CA SER A 558 -10.80 10.62 34.72
C SER A 558 -10.65 9.21 34.17
N CYS A 559 -9.40 8.80 33.92
CA CYS A 559 -9.11 7.41 33.57
C CYS A 559 -9.00 6.55 34.83
N PRO A 560 -9.46 5.28 34.78
CA PRO A 560 -9.26 4.35 35.88
C PRO A 560 -7.77 4.11 36.14
N GLN A 561 -7.45 3.55 37.32
CA GLN A 561 -6.08 3.25 37.73
C GLN A 561 -5.95 1.79 38.20
N GLY A 562 -4.71 1.28 38.20
CA GLY A 562 -4.39 -0.08 38.64
C GLY A 562 -5.15 -1.15 37.83
N GLU A 563 -5.66 -2.16 38.52
CA GLU A 563 -6.36 -3.30 37.90
C GLU A 563 -7.59 -2.88 37.07
N GLN A 564 -8.26 -1.78 37.44
CA GLN A 564 -9.40 -1.27 36.67
C GLN A 564 -8.98 -0.71 35.30
N LEU A 565 -7.77 -0.13 35.22
CA LEU A 565 -7.20 0.33 33.96
C LEU A 565 -6.87 -0.87 33.07
N ASP A 566 -6.12 -1.83 33.60
CA ASP A 566 -5.66 -3.00 32.84
C ASP A 566 -6.81 -3.94 32.42
N SER A 567 -7.95 -3.91 33.12
CA SER A 567 -9.15 -4.67 32.75
C SER A 567 -10.08 -3.94 31.75
N SER A 568 -9.91 -2.62 31.60
CA SER A 568 -10.79 -1.79 30.77
C SER A 568 -10.13 -1.29 29.49
N TYR A 569 -8.80 -1.15 29.49
CA TYR A 569 -8.01 -0.58 28.41
C TYR A 569 -6.78 -1.43 28.10
N GLY A 570 -6.42 -1.50 26.82
CA GLY A 570 -5.20 -2.14 26.33
C GLY A 570 -4.07 -1.12 26.09
N ARG A 571 -2.88 -1.64 25.79
CA ARG A 571 -1.70 -0.84 25.44
C ARG A 571 -1.31 -1.10 24.01
N ARG A 572 -0.89 -0.05 23.29
CA ARG A 572 -0.45 -0.16 21.90
C ARG A 572 0.84 -0.97 21.81
N ASN A 573 1.00 -1.66 20.67
CA ASN A 573 2.21 -2.32 20.26
C ASN A 573 2.53 -1.84 18.83
N ASP A 574 3.81 -1.67 18.50
CA ASP A 574 4.26 -1.10 17.23
C ASP A 574 3.97 -2.03 16.02
N ASN A 575 3.79 -3.34 16.24
CA ASN A 575 3.69 -4.33 15.16
C ASN A 575 2.32 -5.04 15.05
N THR A 576 1.42 -4.87 16.02
CA THR A 576 0.16 -5.63 16.10
C THR A 576 -0.91 -4.79 16.78
N VAL A 577 -2.17 -4.93 16.36
CA VAL A 577 -3.28 -4.24 17.02
C VAL A 577 -3.64 -4.96 18.32
N THR A 578 -2.98 -4.57 19.41
CA THR A 578 -3.20 -5.10 20.77
C THR A 578 -4.27 -4.33 21.55
N CYS A 579 -4.75 -3.21 21.00
CA CYS A 579 -5.84 -2.42 21.57
C CYS A 579 -6.57 -1.65 20.46
N ASN A 580 -7.85 -1.31 20.70
CA ASN A 580 -8.72 -0.65 19.74
C ASN A 580 -8.51 0.88 19.78
N TYR A 581 -8.17 1.47 18.63
CA TYR A 581 -8.11 2.91 18.41
C TYR A 581 -8.64 3.24 17.01
N MET A 582 -9.03 4.50 16.79
CA MET A 582 -9.63 4.95 15.54
C MET A 582 -8.69 4.72 14.35
N GLY A 583 -9.20 4.04 13.31
CA GLY A 583 -8.47 3.65 12.10
C GLY A 583 -7.24 2.74 12.32
N ALA A 584 -7.27 1.89 13.34
CA ALA A 584 -6.24 0.88 13.58
C ALA A 584 -6.24 -0.21 12.48
N ALA A 585 -5.13 -0.36 11.76
CA ALA A 585 -4.87 -1.48 10.86
C ALA A 585 -3.63 -2.26 11.32
N TYR A 586 -3.59 -3.57 11.05
CA TYR A 586 -2.40 -4.37 11.35
C TYR A 586 -1.25 -3.99 10.42
N TYR A 587 -0.04 -3.99 10.98
CA TYR A 587 1.22 -3.75 10.27
C TYR A 587 1.33 -2.38 9.57
N MET A 588 0.47 -1.41 9.88
CA MET A 588 0.78 -0.01 9.64
C MET A 588 1.85 0.39 10.65
N SER A 589 3.12 0.28 10.28
CA SER A 589 4.17 0.90 11.06
C SER A 589 3.86 2.39 11.10
N SER A 590 3.48 2.92 12.26
CA SER A 590 3.63 4.34 12.52
C SER A 590 5.11 4.62 12.34
N ALA A 591 5.48 5.28 11.24
CA ALA A 591 6.78 5.89 11.12
C ALA A 591 6.86 6.85 12.31
N ARG A 592 7.51 6.40 13.40
CA ARG A 592 7.89 7.30 14.47
C ARG A 592 8.75 8.33 13.77
N SER A 593 8.25 9.56 13.74
CA SER A 593 9.06 10.72 13.35
C SER A 593 10.43 10.52 13.97
N MET A 594 11.49 10.53 13.16
CA MET A 594 12.88 10.34 13.59
C MET A 594 13.35 11.41 14.61
N HIS A 595 12.43 12.21 15.16
CA HIS A 595 12.66 13.13 16.25
C HIS A 595 13.15 12.42 17.52
N ASP A 596 12.62 11.23 17.87
CA ASP A 596 12.98 10.56 19.14
C ASP A 596 14.38 9.92 19.14
N GLN A 597 14.94 9.60 17.97
CA GLN A 597 16.32 9.06 17.88
C GLN A 597 17.40 10.15 17.87
N LEU A 598 17.04 11.38 17.52
CA LEU A 598 17.97 12.53 17.49
C LEU A 598 18.30 13.08 18.90
N TRP A 599 17.42 12.87 19.88
CA TRP A 599 17.66 13.34 21.26
C TRP A 599 18.49 12.37 22.12
N VAL A 600 18.62 11.10 21.73
CA VAL A 600 19.40 10.12 22.51
C VAL A 600 20.87 10.48 22.60
N VAL A 601 21.45 11.03 21.51
CA VAL A 601 22.86 11.42 21.45
C VAL A 601 23.20 12.61 22.37
N PRO A 602 22.45 13.73 22.38
CA PRO A 602 22.71 14.81 23.34
C PRO A 602 22.42 14.43 24.79
N TYR A 603 21.42 13.57 25.07
CA TYR A 603 21.19 13.09 26.44
C TYR A 603 22.30 12.17 26.94
N ALA A 604 22.82 11.28 26.10
CA ALA A 604 23.94 10.41 26.44
C ALA A 604 25.24 11.20 26.68
N LEU A 605 25.50 12.23 25.86
CA LEU A 605 26.62 13.15 26.05
C LEU A 605 26.45 13.98 27.34
N GLY A 606 25.24 14.48 27.61
CA GLY A 606 24.94 15.22 28.84
C GLY A 606 25.16 14.38 30.11
N LEU A 607 24.73 13.12 30.11
CA LEU A 607 24.94 12.19 31.23
C LEU A 607 26.41 11.80 31.42
N PHE A 608 27.14 11.55 30.33
CA PHE A 608 28.57 11.22 30.38
C PHE A 608 29.39 12.35 30.99
N TRP A 609 29.10 13.61 30.61
CA TRP A 609 29.78 14.78 31.15
C TRP A 609 29.36 15.12 32.58
N ALA A 610 28.08 14.92 32.94
CA ALA A 610 27.62 15.09 34.33
C ALA A 610 28.29 14.10 35.29
N LEU A 611 28.46 12.83 34.87
CA LEU A 611 29.16 11.82 35.66
C LEU A 611 30.66 12.10 35.77
N SER A 612 31.27 12.67 34.73
CA SER A 612 32.68 13.07 34.72
C SER A 612 32.97 14.27 35.64
N TRP A 613 31.99 15.16 35.86
CA TRP A 613 32.08 16.27 36.81
C TRP A 613 31.94 15.85 38.27
N ILE A 614 31.32 14.71 38.56
CA ILE A 614 31.12 14.20 39.93
C ILE A 614 32.39 13.49 40.46
N GLN A 615 33.32 13.12 39.58
CA GLN A 615 34.57 12.43 39.94
C GLN A 615 35.83 13.33 39.96
N LEU A 616 35.67 14.66 39.88
CA LEU A 616 36.77 15.64 39.87
C LEU A 616 36.71 16.62 41.04
#